data_AF-N9MD39-F1
#
_entry.id   AF-N9MD39-F1
#
_cell.length_a   1.000
_cell.length_b   1.000
_cell.length_c   1.000
_cell.angle_alpha   90.00
_cell.angle_beta   90.00
_cell.angle_gamma   90.00
#
_symmetry.space_group_name_H-M   'P 1'
#
loop_
_entity.id
_entity.type
_entity.pdbx_description
1 polymer ?
#
loop_
_entity_poly.entity_id
_entity_poly.type
_entity_poly.pdbx_seq_one_letter_code
_entity_poly.pdbx_strand_id
1 'polypeptide(L)'
;MISTHILDTHLGQPAAGVKIRLFNQQQQLLAEAETNTDGRVTAADFALADCPEGSYSLEFYTAAYFERKGLDSFFPKVVIYFQIKEATQHYHIPLLISPFAYSTYRGS
;
A
#
# COMPACT_ATOMS: atom_id res chain seq x y z
N MET A 1 4.69 -2.40 13.53
CA MET A 1 3.56 -1.63 12.92
C MET A 1 3.76 -1.49 11.41
N ILE A 2 2.71 -1.60 10.60
CA ILE A 2 2.77 -1.44 9.14
C ILE A 2 2.01 -0.17 8.74
N SER A 3 2.60 0.64 7.86
CA SER A 3 1.92 1.76 7.21
C SER A 3 2.36 1.91 5.76
N THR A 4 1.61 2.69 5.00
CA THR A 4 1.92 2.99 3.60
C THR A 4 1.47 4.40 3.23
N HIS A 5 2.04 4.92 2.15
CA HIS A 5 1.75 6.22 1.58
C HIS A 5 1.87 6.09 0.07
N ILE A 6 0.86 6.54 -0.66
CA ILE A 6 0.83 6.48 -2.11
C ILE A 6 0.93 7.90 -2.68
N LEU A 7 1.95 8.12 -3.52
CA LEU A 7 2.13 9.36 -4.27
C LEU A 7 1.86 9.09 -5.75
N ASP A 8 0.89 9.79 -6.34
CA ASP A 8 0.70 9.85 -7.78
C ASP A 8 1.72 10.81 -8.39
N THR A 9 2.75 10.25 -9.02
CA THR A 9 3.84 10.98 -9.67
C THR A 9 3.44 11.57 -11.02
N HIS A 10 2.32 11.16 -11.62
CA HIS A 10 1.78 11.81 -12.82
C HIS A 10 1.26 13.22 -12.49
N LEU A 11 0.67 13.39 -11.31
CA LEU A 11 0.13 14.68 -10.83
C LEU A 11 1.02 15.38 -9.79
N GLY A 12 1.98 14.67 -9.20
CA GLY A 12 2.78 15.15 -8.08
C GLY A 12 1.97 15.32 -6.79
N GLN A 13 0.95 14.48 -6.57
CA GLN A 13 -0.02 14.62 -5.47
C GLN A 13 -0.26 13.28 -4.76
N PRO A 14 -0.70 13.28 -3.49
CA PRO A 14 -1.10 12.05 -2.82
C PRO A 14 -2.26 11.34 -3.54
N ALA A 15 -2.21 10.01 -3.60
CA ALA A 15 -3.25 9.21 -4.21
C ALA A 15 -4.30 8.80 -3.17
N ALA A 16 -5.36 9.60 -3.04
CA ALA A 16 -6.48 9.35 -2.12
C ALA A 16 -7.49 8.32 -2.65
N GLY A 17 -8.14 7.59 -1.74
CA GLY A 17 -9.18 6.60 -2.06
C GLY A 17 -8.67 5.36 -2.80
N VAL A 18 -7.40 5.00 -2.62
CA VAL A 18 -6.82 3.78 -3.16
C VAL A 18 -7.07 2.67 -2.16
N LYS A 19 -7.80 1.63 -2.56
CA LYS A 19 -8.01 0.43 -1.76
C LYS A 19 -6.71 -0.34 -1.58
N ILE A 20 -6.45 -0.78 -0.36
CA ILE A 20 -5.28 -1.55 0.04
C ILE A 20 -5.71 -2.76 0.87
N ARG A 21 -5.13 -3.93 0.57
CA ARG A 21 -5.30 -5.14 1.37
C ARG A 21 -3.96 -5.64 1.88
N LEU A 22 -3.94 -6.08 3.14
CA LEU A 22 -2.77 -6.67 3.78
C LEU A 22 -3.00 -8.15 4.03
N PHE A 23 -2.03 -8.98 3.61
CA PHE A 23 -2.06 -10.42 3.77
C PHE A 23 -0.83 -10.92 4.54
N ASN A 24 -1.01 -12.01 5.28
CA ASN A 24 0.11 -12.76 5.86
C ASN A 24 0.78 -13.70 4.84
N GLN A 25 1.80 -14.43 5.29
CA GLN A 25 2.56 -15.39 4.49
C GLN A 25 1.68 -16.51 3.90
N GLN A 26 0.61 -16.89 4.59
CA GLN A 26 -0.35 -17.90 4.16
C GLN A 26 -1.45 -17.34 3.23
N GLN A 27 -1.29 -16.10 2.75
CA GLN A 27 -2.26 -15.39 1.90
C GLN A 27 -3.64 -15.21 2.57
N GLN A 28 -3.68 -15.20 3.91
CA GLN A 28 -4.88 -14.84 4.65
C GLN A 28 -4.99 -13.32 4.75
N LEU A 29 -6.16 -12.79 4.42
CA LEU A 29 -6.45 -11.36 4.56
C LEU A 29 -6.44 -10.99 6.05
N LEU A 30 -5.56 -10.07 6.41
CA LEU A 30 -5.45 -9.56 7.77
C LEU A 30 -6.23 -8.25 7.94
N ALA A 31 -6.15 -7.36 6.95
CA ALA A 31 -6.79 -6.05 7.00
C ALA A 31 -7.07 -5.49 5.60
N GLU A 32 -8.04 -4.58 5.53
CA GLU A 32 -8.39 -3.80 4.34
C GLU A 32 -8.63 -2.34 4.76
N ALA A 33 -8.10 -1.40 3.97
CA ALA A 33 -8.26 0.03 4.21
C ALA A 33 -8.22 0.80 2.87
N GLU A 34 -8.55 2.09 2.91
CA GLU A 34 -8.40 3.00 1.78
C GLU A 34 -7.49 4.17 2.17
N THR A 35 -6.69 4.66 1.22
CA THR A 35 -5.84 5.82 1.48
C THR A 35 -6.69 7.07 1.77
N ASN A 36 -6.30 7.81 2.81
CA ASN A 36 -6.93 9.09 3.15
C ASN A 36 -6.57 10.21 2.14
N THR A 37 -6.99 11.44 2.41
CA THR A 37 -6.73 12.60 1.54
C THR A 37 -5.25 12.93 1.37
N ASP A 38 -4.39 12.48 2.28
CA ASP A 38 -2.92 12.57 2.19
C ASP A 38 -2.30 11.30 1.60
N GLY A 39 -3.10 10.42 0.97
CA GLY A 39 -2.61 9.21 0.31
C GLY A 39 -2.10 8.13 1.28
N ARG A 40 -2.42 8.21 2.57
CA ARG A 40 -1.86 7.33 3.61
C ARG A 40 -2.83 6.29 4.11
N VAL A 41 -2.28 5.16 4.53
CA VAL A 41 -2.90 4.19 5.44
C VAL A 41 -1.93 3.95 6.59
N THR A 42 -2.37 4.21 7.80
CA THR A 42 -1.62 4.04 9.04
C THR A 42 -1.85 2.65 9.66
N ALA A 43 -1.08 2.30 10.68
CA ALA A 43 -1.32 1.07 11.42
C ALA A 43 -2.70 1.04 12.10
N ALA A 44 -3.21 2.20 12.51
CA ALA A 44 -4.54 2.32 13.10
C ALA A 44 -5.65 2.04 12.08
N ASP A 45 -5.47 2.47 10.83
CA ASP A 45 -6.43 2.23 9.75
C ASP A 45 -6.55 0.74 9.40
N PHE A 46 -5.46 -0.03 9.54
CA PHE A 46 -5.51 -1.49 9.41
C PHE A 46 -6.10 -2.21 10.63
N ALA A 47 -6.29 -1.52 11.77
CA ALA A 47 -6.79 -2.09 13.02
C ALA A 47 -6.08 -3.38 13.47
N LEU A 48 -4.78 -3.49 13.18
CA LEU A 48 -3.96 -4.65 13.55
C LEU A 48 -3.34 -4.45 14.93
N ALA A 49 -3.65 -5.36 15.86
CA ALA A 49 -3.06 -5.35 17.20
C ALA A 49 -1.56 -5.71 17.16
N ASP A 50 -1.21 -6.75 16.40
CA ASP A 50 0.16 -7.27 16.29
C ASP A 50 0.49 -7.71 14.86
N CYS A 51 1.77 -7.61 14.49
CA CYS A 51 2.33 -8.22 13.28
C CYS A 51 3.63 -8.94 13.66
N PRO A 52 3.58 -10.26 13.93
CA PRO A 52 4.78 -11.02 14.26
C PRO A 52 5.78 -11.00 13.11
N GLU A 53 7.01 -11.41 13.40
CA GLU A 53 8.04 -11.61 12.37
C GLU A 53 7.57 -12.61 11.32
N GLY A 54 7.85 -12.30 10.04
CA GLY A 54 7.36 -13.10 8.93
C GLY A 54 7.22 -12.33 7.64
N SER A 55 6.73 -13.01 6.61
CA SER A 55 6.44 -12.43 5.30
C SER A 55 5.00 -11.94 5.21
N TYR A 56 4.83 -10.80 4.55
CA TYR A 56 3.55 -10.14 4.35
C TYR A 56 3.46 -9.63 2.92
N SER A 57 2.25 -9.28 2.49
CA SER A 57 2.06 -8.57 1.23
C SER A 57 0.98 -7.50 1.33
N LEU A 58 1.20 -6.40 0.61
CA LEU A 58 0.20 -5.36 0.39
C LEU A 58 -0.25 -5.41 -1.08
N GLU A 59 -1.56 -5.47 -1.30
CA GLU A 59 -2.17 -5.29 -2.61
C GLU A 59 -2.74 -3.88 -2.74
N PHE A 60 -2.29 -3.13 -3.73
CA PHE A 60 -2.72 -1.78 -4.05
C PHE A 60 -3.56 -1.78 -5.33
N TYR A 61 -4.83 -1.40 -5.24
CA TYR A 61 -5.77 -1.45 -6.38
C TYR A 61 -5.62 -0.20 -7.27
N THR A 62 -4.49 -0.11 -7.96
CA THR A 62 -4.05 1.07 -8.73
C THR A 62 -4.87 1.36 -9.98
N ALA A 63 -5.35 0.35 -10.71
CA ALA A 63 -6.14 0.60 -11.92
C ALA A 63 -7.46 1.30 -11.61
N ALA A 64 -8.16 0.88 -10.56
CA ALA A 64 -9.40 1.53 -10.13
C ALA A 64 -9.19 3.00 -9.75
N TYR A 65 -7.99 3.39 -9.28
CA TYR A 65 -7.65 4.78 -9.01
C TYR A 65 -7.49 5.60 -10.31
N PHE A 66 -6.74 5.07 -11.28
CA PHE A 66 -6.52 5.76 -12.56
C PHE A 66 -7.78 5.79 -13.43
N GLU A 67 -8.61 4.75 -13.40
CA GLU A 67 -9.89 4.68 -14.10
C GLU A 67 -10.84 5.81 -13.66
N ARG A 68 -10.94 6.08 -12.34
CA ARG A 68 -11.74 7.21 -11.82
C ARG A 68 -11.23 8.58 -12.29
N LYS A 69 -9.98 8.66 -12.78
CA LYS A 69 -9.39 9.86 -13.36
C LYS A 69 -9.47 9.89 -14.88
N GLY A 70 -10.07 8.87 -15.51
CA GLY A 70 -10.14 8.75 -16.97
C GLY A 70 -8.78 8.46 -17.62
N LEU A 71 -7.88 7.79 -16.90
CA LEU A 71 -6.54 7.44 -17.39
C LEU A 71 -6.41 5.93 -17.57
N ASP A 72 -5.93 5.51 -18.73
CA ASP A 72 -5.46 4.14 -18.94
C ASP A 72 -4.21 3.88 -18.10
N SER A 73 -4.13 2.69 -17.51
CA SER A 73 -2.96 2.24 -16.76
C SER A 73 -2.61 0.80 -17.09
N PHE A 74 -1.33 0.47 -17.01
CA PHE A 74 -0.82 -0.86 -17.36
C PHE A 74 -1.00 -1.88 -16.24
N PHE A 75 -1.01 -1.44 -14.98
CA PHE A 75 -1.04 -2.33 -13.82
C PHE A 75 -2.46 -2.43 -13.23
N PRO A 76 -3.13 -3.60 -13.31
CA PRO A 76 -4.44 -3.78 -12.69
C PRO A 76 -4.40 -3.59 -11.16
N LYS A 77 -3.31 -4.05 -10.54
CA LYS A 77 -2.95 -3.79 -9.15
C LYS A 77 -1.44 -3.93 -8.98
N VAL A 78 -0.89 -3.35 -7.93
CA VAL A 78 0.51 -3.57 -7.51
C VAL A 78 0.50 -4.44 -6.26
N VAL A 79 1.35 -5.47 -6.21
CA VAL A 79 1.50 -6.34 -5.03
C VAL A 79 2.94 -6.27 -4.54
N ILE A 80 3.13 -5.83 -3.31
CA ILE A 80 4.46 -5.70 -2.70
C ILE A 80 4.59 -6.74 -1.58
N TYR A 81 5.49 -7.70 -1.78
CA TYR A 81 5.92 -8.63 -0.74
C TYR A 81 7.06 -8.02 0.09
N PHE A 82 6.98 -8.16 1.41
CA PHE A 82 8.00 -7.67 2.32
C PHE A 82 8.12 -8.58 3.55
N GLN A 83 9.20 -8.41 4.30
CA GLN A 83 9.50 -9.18 5.51
C GLN A 83 9.58 -8.25 6.72
N ILE A 84 8.89 -8.63 7.78
CA ILE A 84 9.10 -8.09 9.13
C ILE A 84 10.14 -8.96 9.82
N LYS A 85 11.23 -8.34 10.26
CA LYS A 85 12.34 -8.99 10.96
C LYS A 85 12.37 -8.68 12.46
N GLU A 86 11.74 -7.58 12.87
CA GLU A 86 11.66 -7.15 14.27
C GLU A 86 10.25 -6.58 14.50
N ALA A 87 9.40 -7.32 15.23
CA ALA A 87 7.98 -6.97 15.38
C ALA A 87 7.74 -5.59 16.03
N THR A 88 8.71 -5.11 16.83
CA THR A 88 8.66 -3.81 17.53
C THR A 88 8.91 -2.62 16.60
N GLN A 89 9.47 -2.83 15.41
CA GLN A 89 9.77 -1.74 14.47
C GLN A 89 8.53 -1.26 13.70
N HIS A 90 8.62 -0.02 13.22
CA HIS A 90 7.72 0.51 12.22
C HIS A 90 8.22 0.15 10.82
N TYR A 91 7.31 -0.33 9.97
CA TYR A 91 7.55 -0.67 8.58
C TYR A 91 6.66 0.22 7.72
N HIS A 92 7.27 1.24 7.13
CA HIS A 92 6.61 2.11 6.15
C HIS A 92 6.94 1.63 4.73
N ILE A 93 5.91 1.27 3.95
CA ILE A 93 6.06 0.76 2.58
C ILE A 93 5.39 1.75 1.61
N PRO A 94 6.03 2.87 1.26
CA PRO A 94 5.49 3.83 0.30
C PRO A 94 5.41 3.23 -1.10
N LEU A 95 4.49 3.76 -1.90
CA LEU A 95 4.32 3.44 -3.30
C LEU A 95 4.22 4.73 -4.12
N LEU A 96 5.14 4.91 -5.07
CA LEU A 96 5.05 5.97 -6.05
C LEU A 96 4.45 5.36 -7.31
N ILE A 97 3.35 5.92 -7.80
CA ILE A 97 2.63 5.38 -8.96
C ILE A 97 2.61 6.40 -10.09
N SER A 98 2.65 5.90 -11.31
CA SER A 98 2.17 6.55 -12.52
C SER A 98 1.39 5.49 -13.31
N PRO A 99 0.66 5.85 -14.38
CA PRO A 99 -0.15 4.87 -15.09
C PRO A 99 0.67 3.72 -15.71
N PHE A 100 1.98 3.92 -15.97
CA PHE A 100 2.86 2.95 -16.63
C PHE A 100 4.17 2.66 -15.88
N ALA A 101 4.35 3.20 -14.68
CA ALA A 101 5.47 2.85 -13.80
C ALA A 101 5.06 2.90 -12.33
N TYR A 102 5.79 2.17 -11.48
CA TYR A 102 5.73 2.38 -10.04
C TYR A 102 7.09 2.13 -9.41
N SER A 103 7.31 2.66 -8.22
CA SER A 103 8.45 2.30 -7.36
C SER A 103 8.00 2.18 -5.91
N THR A 104 8.72 1.37 -5.15
CA THR A 104 8.50 1.17 -3.72
C THR A 104 9.85 0.96 -3.03
N TYR A 105 9.88 1.12 -1.72
CA TYR A 105 11.05 0.92 -0.88
C TYR A 105 10.61 0.78 0.58
N ARG A 106 11.54 0.50 1.48
CA ARG A 106 11.31 0.60 2.94
C ARG A 106 11.58 2.04 3.38
N GLY A 107 10.54 2.78 3.74
CA GLY A 107 10.65 4.09 4.35
C GLY A 107 11.07 4.02 5.82
N SER A 108 11.50 5.17 6.35
CA SER A 108 11.74 5.42 7.78
C SER A 108 10.44 5.59 8.55
#